data_AF-A0A2J8RFF9-F1
#
_entry.id   AF-A0A2J8RFF9-F1
#
_cell.length_a   1.000
_cell.length_b   1.000
_cell.length_c   1.000
_cell.angle_alpha   90.00
_cell.angle_beta   90.00
_cell.angle_gamma   90.00
#
_symmetry.space_group_name_H-M   'P 1'
#
loop_
_entity.id
_entity.type
_entity.pdbx_description
1 polymer ?
#
loop_
_entity_poly.entity_id
_entity_poly.type
_entity_poly.pdbx_seq_one_letter_code
_entity_poly.pdbx_strand_id
1 'polypeptide(L)'
;MSAKAISEQTGKELLYKFICTTSAIQNRFKYARVTPDTDWARLLQDHPWLLSQNLVVKPDQLIKRRGKLGLVGVNLTLDGVKSWLKPRLGQEATVGKATGFLKNFLIEP
;
A
#
# COMPACT_ATOMS: atom_id res chain seq x y z
N MET A 1 -7.33 22.22 19.83
CA MET A 1 -6.50 21.30 19.00
C MET A 1 -7.37 20.16 18.49
N SER A 2 -7.23 19.71 17.25
CA SER A 2 -8.01 18.60 16.66
C SER A 2 -7.10 17.44 16.24
N ALA A 3 -7.52 16.20 16.47
CA ALA A 3 -6.82 15.02 15.94
C ALA A 3 -7.08 14.85 14.44
N LYS A 4 -6.02 14.57 13.65
CA LYS A 4 -6.11 14.28 12.21
C LYS A 4 -5.56 12.89 11.92
N ALA A 5 -6.26 12.14 11.07
CA ALA A 5 -5.79 10.83 10.64
C ALA A 5 -4.58 10.96 9.70
N ILE A 6 -3.73 9.93 9.71
CA ILE A 6 -2.59 9.77 8.80
C ILE A 6 -2.76 8.50 7.97
N SER A 7 -2.09 8.46 6.82
CA SER A 7 -2.03 7.26 5.96
C SER A 7 -1.33 6.10 6.68
N GLU A 8 -1.58 4.88 6.21
CA GLU A 8 -0.88 3.69 6.70
C GLU A 8 0.63 3.80 6.46
N GLN A 9 1.04 4.27 5.28
CA GLN A 9 2.44 4.51 4.96
C GLN A 9 3.09 5.48 5.96
N THR A 10 2.47 6.65 6.21
CA THR A 10 3.00 7.64 7.17
C THR A 10 3.13 7.05 8.56
N GLY A 11 2.13 6.29 9.02
CA GLY A 11 2.19 5.63 10.33
C GLY A 11 3.33 4.62 10.42
N LYS A 12 3.52 3.80 9.39
CA LYS A 12 4.62 2.82 9.33
C LYS A 12 5.98 3.47 9.22
N GLU A 13 6.10 4.55 8.46
CA GLU A 13 7.34 5.32 8.35
C GLU A 13 7.78 5.87 9.71
N LEU A 14 6.87 6.51 10.45
CA LEU A 14 7.14 7.02 11.79
C LEU A 14 7.48 5.89 12.77
N LEU A 15 6.74 4.79 12.72
CA LEU A 15 7.01 3.61 13.54
C LEU A 15 8.42 3.08 13.26
N TYR A 16 8.76 2.83 11.99
CA TYR A 16 10.07 2.32 11.63
C TYR A 16 11.20 3.30 11.90
N LYS A 17 10.95 4.61 11.94
CA LYS A 17 11.99 5.59 12.30
C LYS A 17 12.24 5.65 13.80
N PHE A 18 11.19 5.60 14.62
CA PHE A 18 11.27 6.05 16.01
C PHE A 18 10.90 5.01 17.06
N ILE A 19 10.35 3.86 16.69
CA ILE A 19 10.06 2.80 17.68
C ILE A 19 11.36 2.23 18.26
N CYS A 20 11.32 1.86 19.54
CA CYS A 20 12.45 1.25 20.24
C CYS A 20 12.94 -0.02 19.53
N THR A 21 14.24 -0.07 19.22
CA THR A 21 14.87 -1.17 18.47
C THR A 21 15.03 -2.46 19.26
N THR A 22 14.71 -2.46 20.56
CA THR A 22 14.62 -3.68 21.37
C THR A 22 13.55 -4.64 20.85
N SER A 23 12.54 -4.12 20.16
CA SER A 23 11.55 -4.94 19.46
C SER A 23 12.09 -5.41 18.10
N ALA A 24 11.99 -6.72 17.82
CA ALA A 24 12.47 -7.32 16.58
C ALA A 24 11.50 -7.06 15.41
N ILE A 25 11.48 -5.82 14.90
CA ILE A 25 10.63 -5.42 13.78
C ILE A 25 11.14 -6.00 12.46
N GLN A 26 10.32 -6.85 11.85
CA GLN A 26 10.55 -7.42 10.52
C GLN A 26 10.02 -6.51 9.41
N ASN A 27 10.52 -6.70 8.18
CA ASN A 27 10.10 -5.95 6.99
C ASN A 27 10.18 -4.42 7.16
N ARG A 28 11.10 -3.94 8.00
CA ARG A 28 11.31 -2.51 8.27
C ARG A 28 11.60 -1.79 6.95
N PHE A 29 10.83 -0.74 6.66
CA PHE A 29 10.88 0.04 5.41
C PHE A 29 10.59 -0.76 4.12
N LYS A 30 10.10 -2.00 4.20
CA LYS A 30 9.63 -2.74 3.03
C LYS A 30 8.17 -2.40 2.71
N TYR A 31 7.97 -1.20 2.18
CA TYR A 31 6.73 -0.80 1.52
C TYR A 31 7.03 0.01 0.27
N ALA A 32 6.15 -0.06 -0.71
CA ALA A 32 6.27 0.71 -1.95
C ALA A 32 4.92 1.38 -2.27
N ARG A 33 4.95 2.68 -2.53
CA ARG A 33 3.77 3.47 -2.84
C ARG A 33 3.50 3.44 -4.35
N VAL A 34 2.24 3.23 -4.74
CA VAL A 34 1.81 3.28 -6.14
C VAL A 34 0.64 4.24 -6.33
N THR A 35 0.78 5.11 -7.32
CA THR A 35 -0.18 6.10 -7.83
C THR A 35 -0.28 5.97 -9.36
N PRO A 36 -1.22 6.64 -10.03
CA PRO A 36 -1.30 6.63 -11.50
C PRO A 36 0.00 7.06 -12.20
N ASP A 37 0.76 7.96 -11.58
CA ASP A 37 1.98 8.55 -12.15
C ASP A 37 3.27 7.81 -11.73
N THR A 38 3.15 6.61 -11.16
CA THR A 38 4.31 5.86 -10.67
C THR A 38 5.16 5.33 -11.82
N ASP A 39 6.44 5.72 -11.83
CA ASP A 39 7.47 5.09 -12.64
C ASP A 39 7.87 3.74 -12.03
N TRP A 40 7.44 2.65 -12.66
CA TRP A 40 7.73 1.29 -12.23
C TRP A 40 9.22 0.94 -12.32
N ALA A 41 9.97 1.51 -13.27
CA ALA A 41 11.39 1.21 -13.39
C ALA A 41 12.14 1.75 -12.17
N ARG A 42 11.87 3.02 -11.82
CA ARG A 42 12.40 3.63 -10.60
C ARG A 42 11.93 2.92 -9.33
N LEU A 43 10.65 2.58 -9.23
CA LEU A 43 10.10 1.89 -8.06
C LEU A 43 10.82 0.56 -7.78
N LEU A 44 11.19 -0.19 -8.83
CA LEU A 44 11.91 -1.45 -8.69
C LEU A 44 13.39 -1.26 -8.33
N GLN A 45 14.00 -0.15 -8.73
CA GLN A 45 15.34 0.23 -8.29
C GLN A 45 15.34 0.60 -6.80
N ASP A 46 14.37 1.40 -6.36
CA ASP A 46 14.24 1.83 -4.96
C ASP A 46 13.80 0.68 -4.04
N HIS A 47 13.04 -0.30 -4.56
CA HIS A 47 12.47 -1.41 -3.79
C HIS A 47 12.71 -2.79 -4.47
N PRO A 48 13.95 -3.28 -4.52
CA PRO A 48 14.30 -4.51 -5.25
C PRO A 48 13.62 -5.78 -4.68
N TRP A 49 13.21 -5.77 -3.42
CA TRP A 49 12.49 -6.88 -2.78
C TRP A 49 11.11 -7.16 -3.41
N LEU A 50 10.57 -6.24 -4.22
CA LEU A 50 9.35 -6.46 -5.00
C LEU A 50 9.48 -7.64 -5.98
N LEU A 51 10.70 -8.01 -6.38
CA LEU A 51 10.97 -9.08 -7.34
C LEU A 51 11.27 -10.44 -6.69
N SER A 52 11.58 -10.47 -5.39
CA SER A 52 12.16 -11.65 -4.73
C SER A 52 11.18 -12.44 -3.86
N GLN A 53 9.94 -11.98 -3.72
CA GLN A 53 8.96 -12.55 -2.80
C GLN A 53 7.54 -12.22 -3.23
N ASN A 54 6.57 -12.97 -2.70
CA ASN A 54 5.16 -12.66 -2.87
C ASN A 54 4.78 -11.41 -2.05
N LEU A 55 3.71 -10.76 -2.49
CA LEU A 55 3.33 -9.41 -2.10
C LEU A 55 1.85 -9.34 -1.72
N VAL A 56 1.55 -8.31 -0.92
CA VAL A 56 0.21 -7.83 -0.62
C VAL A 56 0.07 -6.41 -1.18
N VAL A 57 -1.07 -6.11 -1.81
CA VAL A 57 -1.39 -4.78 -2.34
C VAL A 57 -2.76 -4.33 -1.88
N LYS A 58 -2.88 -3.07 -1.45
CA LYS A 58 -4.13 -2.48 -0.92
C LYS A 58 -4.15 -0.96 -1.06
N PRO A 59 -5.33 -0.30 -1.17
CA PRO A 59 -5.40 1.15 -1.18
C PRO A 59 -5.08 1.73 0.20
N ASP A 60 -4.37 2.86 0.21
CA ASP A 60 -4.03 3.62 1.41
C ASP A 60 -4.63 5.04 1.31
N GLN A 61 -5.95 5.09 1.50
CA GLN A 61 -6.77 6.31 1.41
C GLN A 61 -7.76 6.40 2.59
N LEU A 62 -7.33 5.93 3.77
CA LEU A 62 -8.14 5.87 4.99
C LEU A 62 -9.40 4.98 4.90
N ILE A 63 -9.52 4.16 3.86
CA ILE A 63 -10.59 3.17 3.70
C ILE A 63 -10.48 2.12 4.81
N LYS A 64 -11.58 1.91 5.55
CA LYS A 64 -11.66 0.90 6.60
C LYS A 64 -12.22 -0.41 6.05
N ARG A 65 -11.93 -1.53 6.72
CA ARG A 65 -12.43 -2.88 6.36
C ARG A 65 -12.09 -3.31 4.91
N ARG A 66 -10.94 -2.88 4.38
CA ARG A 66 -10.46 -3.16 3.00
C ARG A 66 -10.53 -4.64 2.61
N GLY A 67 -10.17 -5.55 3.53
CA GLY A 67 -10.24 -6.99 3.28
C GLY A 67 -11.67 -7.48 2.98
N LYS A 68 -12.67 -7.05 3.77
CA LYS A 68 -14.07 -7.40 3.55
C LYS A 68 -14.65 -6.75 2.28
N LEU A 69 -14.09 -5.61 1.86
CA LEU A 69 -14.48 -4.91 0.64
C LEU A 69 -13.83 -5.47 -0.63
N GLY A 70 -13.01 -6.52 -0.54
CA GLY A 70 -12.30 -7.06 -1.71
C GLY A 70 -11.22 -6.11 -2.27
N LEU A 71 -10.77 -5.15 -1.47
CA LEU A 71 -9.77 -4.15 -1.83
C LEU A 71 -8.36 -4.55 -1.36
N VAL A 72 -8.08 -5.84 -1.24
CA VAL A 72 -6.76 -6.37 -0.86
C VAL A 72 -6.40 -7.52 -1.80
N GLY A 73 -5.33 -7.38 -2.56
CA GLY A 73 -4.67 -8.48 -3.26
C GLY A 73 -3.65 -9.12 -2.33
N VAL A 74 -3.70 -10.44 -2.17
CA VAL A 74 -2.90 -11.19 -1.19
C VAL A 74 -2.09 -12.26 -1.90
N ASN A 75 -0.84 -12.46 -1.49
CA ASN A 75 0.05 -13.52 -1.96
C ASN A 75 0.24 -13.51 -3.48
N LEU A 76 0.53 -12.33 -4.05
CA LEU A 76 0.70 -12.11 -5.48
C LEU A 76 2.18 -11.93 -5.83
N THR A 77 2.60 -12.38 -7.01
CA THR A 77 3.87 -11.93 -7.60
C THR A 77 3.75 -10.47 -8.04
N LEU A 78 4.87 -9.81 -8.39
CA LEU A 78 4.83 -8.44 -8.91
C LEU A 78 3.91 -8.28 -10.12
N ASP A 79 3.95 -9.21 -11.07
CA ASP A 79 3.07 -9.17 -12.24
C ASP A 79 1.60 -9.43 -11.87
N GLY A 80 1.37 -10.26 -10.84
CA GLY A 80 0.06 -10.41 -10.22
C GLY A 80 -0.45 -9.11 -9.60
N VAL A 81 0.42 -8.36 -8.91
CA VAL A 81 0.10 -7.03 -8.36
C VAL A 81 -0.23 -6.03 -9.46
N LYS A 82 0.58 -5.96 -10.53
CA LYS A 82 0.30 -5.08 -11.68
C LYS A 82 -1.03 -5.41 -12.35
N SER A 83 -1.30 -6.71 -12.56
CA SER A 83 -2.56 -7.19 -13.13
C SER A 83 -3.75 -6.88 -12.22
N TRP A 84 -3.57 -6.99 -10.90
CA TRP A 84 -4.60 -6.66 -9.91
C TRP A 84 -4.89 -5.15 -9.87
N LEU A 85 -3.86 -4.31 -10.03
CA LEU A 85 -3.98 -2.85 -10.06
C LEU A 85 -4.63 -2.34 -11.36
N LYS A 86 -4.36 -2.97 -12.51
CA LYS A 86 -4.84 -2.52 -13.83
C LYS A 86 -6.34 -2.18 -13.89
N PRO A 87 -7.28 -3.01 -13.39
CA PRO A 87 -8.71 -2.67 -13.40
C PRO A 87 -9.16 -1.82 -12.19
N ARG A 88 -8.26 -1.38 -11.30
CA ARG A 88 -8.61 -0.71 -10.04
C ARG A 88 -8.01 0.68 -9.90
N LEU A 89 -6.76 0.85 -10.33
CA LEU A 89 -6.05 2.11 -10.24
C LEU A 89 -6.73 3.16 -11.14
N GLY A 90 -7.07 4.29 -10.56
CA GLY A 90 -7.79 5.36 -11.25
C GLY A 90 -9.30 5.12 -11.40
N GLN A 91 -9.84 4.01 -10.89
CA GLN A 91 -11.28 3.72 -10.93
C GLN A 91 -11.99 4.20 -9.68
N GLU A 92 -13.28 4.51 -9.80
CA GLU A 92 -14.12 4.86 -8.66
C GLU A 92 -14.52 3.64 -7.84
N ALA A 93 -14.63 3.83 -6.52
CA ALA A 93 -15.20 2.85 -5.62
C ALA A 93 -16.12 3.55 -4.63
N THR A 94 -17.26 2.90 -4.32
CA THR A 94 -18.18 3.35 -3.28
C THR A 94 -17.95 2.57 -2.00
N VAL A 95 -17.71 3.28 -0.90
CA VAL A 95 -17.53 2.73 0.45
C VAL A 95 -18.51 3.42 1.40
N GLY A 96 -19.57 2.71 1.76
CA GLY A 96 -20.66 3.31 2.54
C GLY A 96 -21.35 4.42 1.75
N LYS A 97 -21.36 5.64 2.30
CA LYS A 97 -21.94 6.83 1.65
C LYS A 97 -20.94 7.62 0.78
N ALA A 98 -19.67 7.23 0.78
CA ALA A 98 -18.61 7.95 0.08
C ALA A 98 -18.25 7.25 -1.23
N THR A 99 -18.12 8.01 -2.31
CA THR A 99 -17.61 7.54 -3.61
C THR A 99 -16.39 8.36 -3.98
N GLY A 100 -15.36 7.71 -4.51
CA GLY A 100 -14.18 8.40 -5.00
C GLY A 100 -13.19 7.46 -5.68
N PHE A 101 -12.18 8.05 -6.29
CA PHE A 101 -11.18 7.32 -7.06
C PHE A 101 -10.13 6.63 -6.18
N LEU A 102 -9.79 5.38 -6.53
CA LEU A 102 -8.66 4.65 -5.98
C LEU A 102 -7.37 5.11 -6.67
N LYS A 103 -6.66 6.05 -6.04
CA LYS A 103 -5.47 6.73 -6.60
C LYS A 103 -4.18 6.44 -5.83
N ASN A 104 -4.26 5.81 -4.66
CA ASN A 104 -3.09 5.58 -3.82
C ASN A 104 -3.10 4.16 -3.23
N PHE A 105 -2.10 3.38 -3.56
CA PHE A 105 -1.91 1.99 -3.13
C PHE A 105 -0.58 1.81 -2.42
N LEU A 106 -0.55 0.81 -1.54
CA LEU A 106 0.64 0.38 -0.82
C LEU A 106 0.88 -1.09 -1.13
N ILE A 107 2.11 -1.40 -1.56
CA ILE A 107 2.61 -2.76 -1.77
C ILE A 107 3.55 -3.11 -0.63
N GLU A 108 3.41 -4.29 -0.06
CA GLU A 108 4.20 -4.79 1.06
C GLU A 108 4.48 -6.29 0.88
N PRO A 109 5.51 -6.84 1.53
CA PRO A 109 5.68 -8.28 1.77
C PRO A 109 4.43 -8.97 2.34
#